data_AF-A0A8X6V196-F1
#
_entry.id   AF-A0A8X6V196-F1
#
_cell.length_a   1.000
_cell.length_b   1.000
_cell.length_c   1.000
_cell.angle_alpha   90.00
_cell.angle_beta   90.00
_cell.angle_gamma   90.00
#
_symmetry.space_group_name_H-M   'P 1'
#
loop_
_entity.id
_entity.type
_entity.pdbx_description
1 polymer ?
#
loop_
_entity_poly.entity_id
_entity_poly.type
_entity_poly.pdbx_seq_one_letter_code
_entity_poly.pdbx_strand_id
1 'polypeptide(L)'
;MRGRIIRKIEEGRKITDVAREFDIAHSVVSRLWKSFKTTGMCSRRHGGGRVRSTTPAEDRYIVLSAKRNRRSTAQQVANQFLAA
;
A
#
# COMPACT_ATOMS: atom_id res chain seq x y z
N MET A 1 22.53 1.68 0.11
CA MET A 1 22.48 3.12 0.49
C MET A 1 21.56 3.36 1.69
N ARG A 2 20.24 3.05 1.62
CA ARG A 2 19.25 3.32 2.69
C ARG A 2 19.64 2.80 4.08
N GLY A 3 20.17 1.57 4.18
CA GLY A 3 20.61 1.01 5.47
C GLY A 3 21.75 1.80 6.14
N ARG A 4 22.67 2.41 5.38
CA ARG A 4 23.74 3.25 5.95
C ARG A 4 23.20 4.58 6.49
N ILE A 5 22.23 5.16 5.78
CA ILE A 5 21.53 6.39 6.20
C ILE A 5 20.79 6.13 7.52
N ILE A 6 20.06 5.02 7.60
CA ILE A 6 19.29 4.65 8.79
C ILE A 6 20.21 4.37 9.97
N ARG A 7 21.29 3.59 9.78
CA ARG A 7 22.27 3.30 10.83
C ARG A 7 22.87 4.57 11.45
N LYS A 8 23.24 5.57 10.63
CA LYS A 8 23.76 6.85 11.14
C LYS A 8 22.73 7.62 11.97
N ILE A 9 21.46 7.55 11.60
CA ILE A 9 20.37 8.17 12.38
C ILE A 9 20.15 7.41 13.69
N GLU A 10 20.27 6.07 13.69
CA GLU A 10 20.23 5.25 14.92
C GLU A 10 21.42 5.55 15.86
N GLU A 11 22.60 5.85 15.31
CA GLU A 11 23.78 6.33 16.03
C GLU A 11 23.63 7.78 16.58
N GLY A 12 22.44 8.38 16.47
CA GLY A 12 22.11 9.69 17.04
C GLY A 12 22.47 10.89 16.17
N ARG A 13 22.92 10.68 14.91
CA ARG A 13 23.24 11.78 13.99
C ARG A 13 21.96 12.50 13.55
N LYS A 14 22.06 13.82 13.41
CA LYS A 14 20.93 14.64 12.92
C LYS A 14 20.64 14.34 11.45
N ILE A 15 19.36 14.33 11.09
CA ILE A 15 18.89 14.11 9.71
C ILE A 15 19.53 15.09 8.72
N THR A 16 19.74 16.35 9.12
CA THR A 16 20.40 17.38 8.32
C THR A 16 21.83 17.04 7.96
N ASP A 17 22.58 16.47 8.89
CA ASP A 17 24.00 16.17 8.69
C ASP A 17 24.15 14.94 7.82
N VAL A 18 23.27 13.95 8.01
CA VAL A 18 23.18 12.77 7.14
C VAL A 18 22.75 13.18 5.72
N ALA A 19 21.80 14.10 5.57
CA ALA A 19 21.37 14.60 4.27
C ALA A 19 22.53 15.26 3.49
N ARG A 20 23.34 16.09 4.16
CA ARG A 20 24.53 16.72 3.57
C ARG A 20 25.62 15.70 3.23
N GLU A 21 25.88 14.74 4.11
CA GLU A 21 26.91 13.70 3.91
C GLU A 21 26.64 12.85 2.66
N PHE A 22 25.36 12.55 2.39
CA PHE A 22 24.97 11.74 1.24
C PHE A 22 24.54 12.54 0.01
N ASP A 23 24.59 13.87 0.07
CA ASP A 23 24.08 14.79 -0.97
C ASP A 23 22.63 14.45 -1.41
N ILE A 24 21.75 14.26 -0.42
CA ILE A 24 20.33 13.93 -0.61
C ILE A 24 19.47 15.00 0.03
N ALA A 25 18.35 15.34 -0.62
CA ALA A 25 17.34 16.21 -0.03
C ALA A 25 16.87 15.71 1.36
N HIS A 26 16.86 16.62 2.33
CA HIS A 26 16.43 16.37 3.71
C HIS A 26 15.09 15.63 3.80
N SER A 27 14.13 15.96 2.93
CA SER A 27 12.81 15.32 2.89
C SER A 27 12.87 13.82 2.59
N VAL A 28 13.82 13.36 1.77
CA VAL A 28 13.98 11.95 1.45
C VAL A 28 14.49 11.18 2.67
N VAL A 29 15.48 11.74 3.37
CA VAL A 29 16.03 11.16 4.61
C VAL A 29 14.96 11.12 5.71
N SER A 30 14.19 12.20 5.87
CA SER A 30 13.09 12.27 6.83
C SER A 30 11.99 11.23 6.55
N ARG A 31 11.55 11.10 5.29
CA ARG A 31 10.57 10.07 4.89
C ARG A 31 11.11 8.66 5.09
N LEU A 32 12.39 8.45 4.78
CA LEU A 32 13.05 7.16 4.97
C LEU A 32 13.06 6.76 6.45
N TRP A 33 13.46 7.68 7.34
CA TRP A 33 13.43 7.45 8.78
C TRP A 33 12.02 7.16 9.30
N LYS A 34 11.02 7.94 8.86
CA LYS A 34 9.61 7.71 9.23
C LYS A 34 9.13 6.33 8.80
N SER A 35 9.40 5.94 7.55
CA SER A 35 9.05 4.62 7.02
C SER A 35 9.75 3.49 7.76
N PHE A 36 11.02 3.68 8.12
CA PHE A 36 11.78 2.71 8.90
C PHE A 36 11.18 2.52 10.29
N LYS A 37 10.88 3.61 11.02
CA LYS A 37 10.19 3.51 12.32
C LYS A 37 8.84 2.82 12.25
N THR A 38 8.11 2.97 11.14
CA THR A 38 6.80 2.31 10.96
C THR A 38 6.92 0.84 10.56
N THR A 39 7.96 0.43 9.83
CA THR A 39 8.02 -0.91 9.21
C THR A 39 9.17 -1.79 9.72
N GLY A 40 10.19 -1.23 10.34
CA GLY A 40 11.46 -1.89 10.65
C GLY A 40 12.29 -2.26 9.41
N MET A 41 11.83 -1.93 8.20
CA MET A 41 12.47 -2.35 6.95
C MET A 41 13.12 -1.18 6.22
N CYS A 42 14.38 -1.37 5.81
CA CYS A 42 15.11 -0.46 4.92
C CYS A 42 14.83 -0.71 3.42
N SER A 43 14.16 -1.82 3.11
CA SER A 43 13.89 -2.26 1.74
C SER A 43 12.66 -1.57 1.15
N ARG A 44 12.57 -1.58 -0.18
CA ARG A 44 11.34 -1.17 -0.87
C ARG A 44 10.25 -2.15 -0.46
N ARG A 45 9.16 -1.65 0.13
CA ARG A 45 7.95 -2.47 0.30
C ARG A 45 7.51 -2.94 -1.09
N HIS A 46 7.36 -4.24 -1.28
CA HIS A 46 6.62 -4.75 -2.44
C HIS A 46 5.19 -4.24 -2.30
N GLY A 47 4.71 -3.52 -3.32
CA GLY A 47 3.34 -3.06 -3.34
C GLY A 47 2.43 -4.28 -3.45
N GLY A 48 1.81 -4.67 -2.35
CA GLY A 48 0.65 -5.55 -2.40
C GLY A 48 -0.53 -4.74 -2.90
N GLY A 49 -1.20 -5.21 -3.95
CA GLY A 49 -2.52 -4.70 -4.29
C GLY A 49 -3.52 -5.00 -3.18
N ARG A 50 -4.74 -4.47 -3.30
CA ARG A 50 -5.85 -4.87 -2.43
C ARG A 50 -6.07 -6.38 -2.60
N VAL A 51 -6.08 -7.12 -1.49
CA VAL A 51 -6.46 -8.53 -1.48
C VAL A 51 -7.86 -8.66 -2.06
N ARG A 52 -8.04 -9.61 -2.99
CA ARG A 52 -9.33 -9.86 -3.64
C ARG A 52 -10.33 -10.31 -2.58
N SER A 53 -11.45 -9.60 -2.48
CA SER A 53 -12.54 -9.97 -1.57
C SER A 53 -13.50 -10.99 -2.19
N THR A 54 -13.52 -11.07 -3.52
CA THR A 54 -14.41 -11.93 -4.30
C THR A 54 -13.59 -12.99 -5.02
N THR A 55 -14.18 -14.18 -5.19
CA THR A 55 -13.59 -15.23 -6.01
C THR A 55 -13.88 -14.99 -7.50
N PRO A 56 -13.10 -15.58 -8.43
CA PRO A 56 -13.37 -15.41 -9.87
C PRO A 56 -14.76 -15.89 -10.31
N ALA A 57 -15.38 -16.83 -9.59
CA ALA A 57 -16.73 -17.29 -9.87
C ALA A 57 -17.78 -16.25 -9.47
N GLU A 58 -17.60 -15.61 -8.32
CA GLU A 58 -18.46 -14.54 -7.81
C GLU A 58 -18.38 -13.31 -8.70
N ASP A 59 -17.18 -12.93 -9.14
CA ASP A 59 -16.98 -11.84 -10.11
C ASP A 59 -17.76 -12.10 -11.40
N ARG A 60 -17.74 -13.34 -11.91
CA ARG A 60 -18.53 -13.73 -13.09
C ARG A 60 -20.02 -13.62 -12.83
N TYR A 61 -20.51 -14.09 -11.69
CA TYR A 61 -21.92 -13.97 -11.31
C TYR A 61 -22.34 -12.49 -11.27
N ILE A 62 -21.59 -11.64 -10.56
CA ILE A 62 -21.91 -10.21 -10.41
C ILE A 62 -21.97 -9.53 -11.78
N VAL A 63 -21.00 -9.79 -12.66
CA VAL A 63 -20.95 -9.22 -14.01
C VAL A 63 -22.15 -9.69 -14.85
N LEU A 64 -22.51 -10.98 -14.79
CA LEU A 64 -23.63 -11.51 -15.55
C LEU A 64 -24.97 -10.97 -15.04
N SER A 65 -25.17 -10.91 -13.73
CA SER A 65 -26.37 -10.38 -13.09
C SER A 65 -26.57 -8.90 -13.43
N ALA A 66 -25.51 -8.09 -13.36
CA ALA A 66 -25.56 -6.68 -13.73
C ALA A 66 -25.82 -6.48 -15.24
N LYS A 67 -25.28 -7.34 -16.10
CA LYS A 67 -25.54 -7.28 -17.56
C LYS A 67 -26.97 -7.67 -17.92
N ARG A 68 -27.53 -8.69 -17.25
CA ARG A 68 -28.90 -9.16 -17.46
C ARG A 68 -29.93 -8.13 -17.02
N ASN A 69 -29.69 -7.46 -15.89
CA ASN A 69 -30.59 -6.48 -15.32
C ASN A 69 -29.91 -5.10 -15.23
N ARG A 70 -29.72 -4.42 -16.36
CA ARG A 70 -28.95 -3.15 -16.41
C ARG A 70 -29.45 -2.02 -15.50
N ARG A 71 -30.70 -2.09 -15.03
CA ARG A 71 -31.30 -1.12 -14.10
C ARG A 71 -31.15 -1.52 -12.62
N SER A 72 -30.64 -2.72 -12.31
CA SER A 72 -30.46 -3.16 -10.93
C SER A 72 -29.35 -2.39 -10.25
N THR A 73 -29.57 -1.98 -9.01
CA THR A 73 -28.55 -1.31 -8.21
C THR A 73 -27.55 -2.32 -7.66
N ALA A 74 -26.35 -1.85 -7.27
CA ALA A 74 -25.34 -2.70 -6.65
C ALA A 74 -25.87 -3.42 -5.39
N GLN A 75 -26.72 -2.76 -4.60
CA GLN A 75 -27.35 -3.36 -3.43
C GLN A 75 -28.31 -4.50 -3.81
N GLN A 76 -29.09 -4.33 -4.87
CA GLN A 76 -30.00 -5.38 -5.35
C GLN A 76 -29.22 -6.59 -5.86
N VAL A 77 -28.12 -6.37 -6.58
CA VAL A 77 -27.22 -7.45 -7.03
C VAL A 77 -26.56 -8.15 -5.85
N ALA A 78 -26.12 -7.39 -4.83
CA ALA A 78 -25.55 -7.96 -3.61
C ALA A 78 -26.57 -8.78 -2.83
N ASN A 79 -27.81 -8.30 -2.68
CA ASN A 79 -28.87 -9.05 -2.01
C ASN A 79 -29.20 -10.36 -2.76
N GLN A 80 -29.23 -10.34 -4.10
CA GLN A 80 -29.41 -11.56 -4.91
C GLN A 80 -28.24 -12.53 -4.77
N PHE A 81 -27.02 -12.01 -4.68
CA PHE A 81 -25.81 -12.81 -4.48
C PHE A 81 -25.78 -13.47 -3.09
N LEU A 82 -26.23 -12.77 -2.04
CA LEU A 82 -26.27 -13.29 -0.66
C LEU A 82 -27.47 -14.22 -0.39
N ALA A 83 -28.52 -14.13 -1.22
CA ALA A 83 -29.72 -14.95 -1.11
C ALA A 83 -29.69 -16.22 -1.97
N ALA A 84 -28.65 -16.40 -2.79
CA ALA A 84 -28.40 -17.58 -3.61
C ALA A 84 -27.58 -18.63 -2.83
#